data_AF-A0A0M3J1N5-F1
#
_entry.id   AF-A0A0M3J1N5-F1
#
_cell.length_a   1.000
_cell.length_b   1.000
_cell.length_c   1.000
_cell.angle_alpha   90.00
_cell.angle_beta   90.00
_cell.angle_gamma   90.00
#
_symmetry.space_group_name_H-M   'P 1'
#
loop_
_entity.id
_entity.type
_entity.pdbx_description
1 polymer ?
#
loop_
_entity_poly.entity_id
_entity_poly.type
_entity_poly.pdbx_seq_one_letter_code
_entity_poly.pdbx_strand_id
1 'polypeptide(L)'
;MDKRSVRAVLLIISTFTYLLLGAAVFEKLESNDDMERREQIGIIANKMQQKYNFTKKDYELLRTVVIKSVPHKAGYQWKFAGAFYFATVVITTVGYGHSAPDTAAGKLFCMMFALAGIPLGLVMFQSIGERVNTFIAFCLRKVSGSIMWQEASLMAKDINIIGEVTPKHLLMVSLSIGTLVVLVGTYVFHRAERWTILEAYYYCFISSEFTLLRTQSIAFCNSIHL
;
A
#
# COMPACT_ATOMS: atom_id res chain seq x y z
N MET A 1 3.68 -27.70 -26.43
CA MET A 1 3.53 -27.08 -25.09
C MET A 1 2.04 -26.81 -24.88
N ASP A 2 1.44 -27.23 -23.77
CA ASP A 2 0.00 -27.00 -23.51
C ASP A 2 -0.29 -25.48 -23.46
N LYS A 3 -1.48 -25.05 -23.89
CA LYS A 3 -1.90 -23.63 -23.91
C LYS A 3 -1.74 -22.98 -22.53
N ARG A 4 -1.96 -23.74 -21.45
CA ARG A 4 -1.74 -23.29 -20.07
C ARG A 4 -0.27 -23.05 -19.75
N SER A 5 0.60 -23.97 -20.15
CA SER A 5 2.06 -23.82 -20.00
C SER A 5 2.59 -22.64 -20.84
N VAL A 6 2.06 -22.43 -22.05
CA VAL A 6 2.41 -21.27 -22.90
C VAL A 6 2.05 -19.96 -22.21
N ARG A 7 0.82 -19.84 -21.68
CA ARG A 7 0.39 -18.63 -20.95
C ARG A 7 1.26 -18.38 -19.71
N ALA A 8 1.58 -19.41 -18.94
CA ALA A 8 2.41 -19.29 -17.75
C ALA A 8 3.83 -18.79 -18.11
N VAL A 9 4.44 -19.36 -19.15
CA VAL A 9 5.76 -18.93 -19.62
C VAL A 9 5.74 -17.49 -20.13
N LEU A 10 4.71 -17.10 -20.89
CA LEU A 10 4.55 -15.70 -21.36
C LEU A 10 4.41 -14.72 -20.20
N LEU A 11 3.65 -15.05 -19.15
CA LEU A 11 3.51 -14.21 -17.96
C LEU A 11 4.83 -14.07 -17.21
N ILE A 12 5.60 -15.15 -17.06
CA ILE A 12 6.92 -15.11 -16.43
C ILE A 12 7.87 -14.21 -17.22
N ILE A 13 7.95 -14.38 -18.54
CA ILE A 13 8.80 -13.57 -19.42
C ILE A 13 8.39 -12.10 -19.34
N SER A 14 7.08 -11.80 -19.47
CA SER A 14 6.56 -10.44 -19.38
C SER A 14 6.89 -9.78 -18.03
N THR A 15 6.72 -10.51 -16.93
CA THR A 15 7.00 -10.00 -15.58
C THR A 15 8.49 -9.73 -15.41
N PHE A 16 9.34 -10.65 -15.87
CA PHE A 16 10.78 -10.47 -15.80
C PHE A 16 11.25 -9.26 -16.62
N THR A 17 10.75 -9.10 -17.84
CA THR A 17 11.04 -7.93 -18.68
C THR A 17 10.56 -6.63 -18.03
N TYR A 18 9.38 -6.64 -17.41
CA TYR A 18 8.86 -5.48 -16.66
C TYR A 18 9.77 -5.10 -15.49
N LEU A 19 10.25 -6.09 -14.73
CA LEU A 19 11.20 -5.87 -13.63
C LEU A 19 12.53 -5.31 -14.12
N LEU A 20 13.08 -5.84 -15.23
CA LEU A 20 14.32 -5.33 -15.81
C LEU A 20 14.18 -3.87 -16.28
N LEU A 21 13.07 -3.55 -16.95
CA LEU A 21 12.80 -2.19 -17.38
C LEU A 21 12.65 -1.24 -16.19
N GLY A 22 11.91 -1.66 -15.15
CA GLY A 22 11.79 -0.91 -13.91
C GLY A 22 13.14 -0.66 -13.24
N ALA A 23 13.98 -1.69 -13.14
CA ALA A 23 15.33 -1.59 -12.57
C ALA A 23 16.20 -0.59 -13.33
N ALA A 24 16.21 -0.64 -14.66
CA ALA A 24 16.98 0.29 -15.49
C ALA A 24 16.51 1.75 -15.34
N VAL A 25 15.19 1.97 -15.26
CA VAL A 25 14.62 3.30 -15.04
C VAL A 25 14.97 3.83 -13.65
N PHE A 26 14.80 3.02 -12.60
CA PHE A 26 15.14 3.43 -11.23
C PHE A 26 16.63 3.69 -11.04
N GLU A 27 17.50 2.84 -11.61
CA GLU A 27 18.95 3.09 -11.61
C GLU A 27 19.24 4.44 -12.27
N LYS A 28 18.65 4.73 -13.42
CA LYS A 28 18.91 6.00 -14.12
C LYS A 28 18.41 7.23 -13.36
N LEU A 29 17.28 7.11 -12.66
CA LEU A 29 16.67 8.22 -11.92
C LEU A 29 17.34 8.45 -10.56
N GLU A 30 17.73 7.39 -9.84
CA GLU A 30 18.16 7.51 -8.43
C GLU A 30 19.67 7.37 -8.22
N SER A 31 20.42 6.78 -9.16
CA SER A 31 21.85 6.47 -8.93
C SER A 31 22.72 7.70 -8.71
N ASN A 32 22.55 8.74 -9.53
CA ASN A 32 23.34 9.97 -9.40
C ASN A 32 23.08 10.65 -8.06
N ASP A 33 21.81 10.82 -7.69
CA ASP A 33 21.41 11.45 -6.44
C ASP A 33 21.83 10.63 -5.21
N ASP A 34 21.82 9.30 -5.27
CA ASP A 34 22.36 8.44 -4.20
C ASP A 34 23.88 8.60 -4.06
N MET A 35 24.63 8.63 -5.17
CA MET A 35 26.08 8.85 -5.16
C MET A 35 26.43 10.22 -4.57
N GLU A 36 25.77 11.29 -5.01
CA GLU A 36 26.00 12.64 -4.50
C GLU A 36 25.68 12.74 -3.00
N ARG A 37 24.55 12.18 -2.54
CA ARG A 37 24.20 12.14 -1.12
C ARG A 37 25.25 11.39 -0.30
N ARG A 38 25.74 10.24 -0.79
CA ARG A 38 26.80 9.48 -0.11
C ARG A 38 28.10 10.25 -0.02
N GLU A 39 28.49 10.94 -1.09
CA GLU A 39 29.68 11.78 -1.10
C GLU A 39 29.56 12.94 -0.11
N GLN A 40 28.43 13.65 -0.10
CA GLN A 40 28.16 14.74 0.84
C GLN A 40 28.21 14.25 2.29
N ILE A 41 27.58 13.12 2.60
CA ILE A 41 27.65 12.49 3.94
C ILE A 41 29.09 12.17 4.31
N GLY A 42 29.88 11.63 3.37
CA GLY A 42 31.31 11.35 3.58
C GLY A 42 32.15 12.60 3.84
N ILE A 43 31.90 13.68 3.09
CA ILE A 43 32.57 14.98 3.29
C ILE A 43 32.22 15.56 4.66
N ILE A 44 30.94 15.56 5.04
CA ILE A 44 30.48 16.06 6.34
C ILE A 44 31.05 15.21 7.48
N ALA A 45 31.08 13.88 7.32
CA ALA A 45 31.69 12.95 8.26
C ALA A 45 33.16 13.29 8.50
N ASN A 46 33.95 13.45 7.43
CA ASN A 46 35.36 13.79 7.51
C ASN A 46 35.59 15.17 8.15
N LYS A 47 34.78 16.17 7.79
CA LYS A 47 34.83 17.50 8.41
C LYS A 47 34.55 17.44 9.91
N MET A 48 33.57 16.64 10.34
CA MET A 48 33.27 16.43 11.76
C MET A 48 34.40 15.71 12.49
N GLN A 49 34.97 14.67 11.89
CA GLN A 49 36.09 13.93 12.48
C GLN A 49 37.32 14.82 12.68
N GLN A 50 37.68 15.64 11.69
CA GLN A 50 38.81 16.57 11.79
C GLN A 50 38.55 17.71 12.77
N LYS A 51 37.36 18.32 12.73
CA LYS A 51 37.02 19.47 13.59
C LYS A 51 37.03 19.11 15.07
N TYR A 52 36.62 17.89 15.43
CA TYR A 52 36.48 17.44 16.82
C TYR A 52 37.48 16.35 17.22
N ASN A 53 38.45 16.00 16.37
CA ASN A 53 39.44 14.95 16.58
C ASN A 53 38.83 13.58 16.96
N PHE A 54 37.70 13.19 16.35
CA PHE A 54 37.13 11.87 16.57
C PHE A 54 37.99 10.77 15.94
N THR A 55 38.21 9.68 16.68
CA THR A 55 38.71 8.45 16.05
C THR A 55 37.63 7.81 15.19
N LYS A 56 38.02 6.97 14.22
CA LYS A 56 37.06 6.23 13.38
C LYS A 56 36.08 5.40 14.22
N LYS A 57 36.53 4.83 15.35
CA LYS A 57 35.69 4.03 16.24
C LYS A 57 34.64 4.88 16.96
N ASP A 58 35.04 6.04 17.47
CA ASP A 58 34.11 6.94 18.18
C ASP A 58 33.06 7.50 17.23
N TYR A 59 33.44 7.79 15.99
CA TYR A 59 32.51 8.23 14.96
C TYR A 59 31.48 7.15 14.60
N GLU A 60 31.89 5.88 14.43
CA GLU A 60 30.96 4.78 14.17
C GLU A 60 30.04 4.50 15.37
N LEU A 61 30.54 4.64 16.60
CA LEU A 61 29.72 4.55 17.80
C LEU A 61 28.67 5.66 17.82
N LEU A 62 29.07 6.91 17.59
CA LEU A 62 28.17 8.06 17.52
C LEU A 62 27.11 7.85 16.42
N ARG A 63 27.52 7.43 15.21
CA ARG A 63 26.63 7.12 14.11
C ARG A 63 25.61 6.05 14.48
N THR A 64 26.06 4.98 15.15
CA THR A 64 25.19 3.90 15.61
C THR A 64 24.17 4.39 16.63
N VAL A 65 24.59 5.21 17.60
CA VAL A 65 23.70 5.82 18.59
C VAL A 65 22.67 6.72 17.91
N VAL A 66 23.10 7.56 16.96
CA VAL A 66 22.20 8.44 16.21
C VAL A 66 21.16 7.62 15.44
N ILE A 67 21.57 6.60 14.68
CA ILE A 67 20.65 5.74 13.91
C ILE A 67 19.66 5.03 14.84
N LYS A 68 20.13 4.44 15.94
CA LYS A 68 19.25 3.78 16.92
C LYS A 68 18.31 4.76 17.65
N SER A 69 18.68 6.02 17.76
CA SER A 69 17.83 7.05 18.38
C SER A 69 16.71 7.57 17.48
N VAL A 70 16.83 7.44 16.14
CA VAL A 70 15.83 7.92 15.17
C VAL A 70 14.40 7.45 15.48
N PRO A 71 14.11 6.15 15.68
CA PRO A 71 12.75 5.70 15.97
C PRO A 71 12.20 6.25 17.30
N HIS A 72 13.07 6.59 18.25
CA HIS A 72 12.68 7.18 19.53
C HIS A 72 12.36 8.67 19.43
N LYS A 73 12.76 9.37 18.36
CA LYS A 73 12.41 10.78 18.12
C LYS A 73 10.92 10.99 17.87
N ALA A 74 10.24 9.99 17.31
CA ALA A 74 8.80 10.04 17.06
C ALA A 74 7.96 9.77 18.34
N GLY A 75 8.58 9.67 19.51
CA GLY A 75 7.93 9.43 20.79
C GLY A 75 7.79 7.95 21.14
N TYR A 76 6.95 7.63 22.12
CA TYR A 76 6.74 6.27 22.62
C TYR A 76 5.90 5.42 21.65
N GLN A 77 6.59 4.75 20.70
CA GLN A 77 5.97 3.90 19.66
C GLN A 77 5.19 2.68 20.20
N TRP A 78 5.50 2.20 21.40
CA TRP A 78 4.92 0.98 21.98
C TRP A 78 3.85 1.23 23.06
N LYS A 79 3.24 2.41 23.08
CA LYS A 79 1.95 2.61 23.78
C LYS A 79 0.82 1.98 22.98
N PHE A 80 -0.35 1.79 23.61
CA PHE A 80 -1.49 1.10 22.98
C PHE A 80 -1.81 1.57 21.56
N ALA A 81 -1.86 2.90 21.32
CA ALA A 81 -2.13 3.45 20.00
C ALA A 81 -1.08 3.06 18.94
N GLY A 82 0.21 3.12 19.29
CA GLY A 82 1.29 2.74 18.37
C GLY A 82 1.40 1.22 18.17
N ALA A 83 1.15 0.43 19.23
CA ALA A 83 1.06 -1.02 19.13
C ALA A 83 -0.13 -1.48 18.27
N PHE A 84 -1.28 -0.82 18.39
CA PHE A 84 -2.45 -1.06 17.56
C PHE A 84 -2.17 -0.72 16.09
N TYR A 85 -1.57 0.44 15.83
CA TYR A 85 -1.11 0.82 14.50
C TYR A 85 -0.14 -0.23 13.91
N PHE A 86 0.86 -0.68 14.67
CA PHE A 86 1.78 -1.73 14.24
C PHE A 86 1.03 -3.03 13.90
N ALA A 87 0.09 -3.46 14.74
CA ALA A 87 -0.74 -4.63 14.48
C ALA A 87 -1.56 -4.49 13.19
N THR A 88 -2.15 -3.31 12.93
CA THR A 88 -2.85 -3.02 11.67
C THR A 88 -1.91 -3.15 10.48
N VAL A 89 -0.73 -2.53 10.52
CA VAL A 89 0.27 -2.55 9.44
C VAL A 89 0.79 -3.96 9.14
N VAL A 90 0.88 -4.82 10.17
CA VAL A 90 1.23 -6.24 10.00
C VAL A 90 0.10 -7.02 9.32
N ILE A 91 -1.15 -6.86 9.76
CA ILE A 91 -2.31 -7.55 9.16
C ILE A 91 -2.54 -7.08 7.72
N THR A 92 -2.39 -5.79 7.44
CA THR A 92 -2.52 -5.21 6.09
C THR A 92 -1.31 -5.50 5.20
N THR A 93 -0.22 -6.03 5.77
CA THR A 93 1.04 -6.30 5.07
C THR A 93 1.67 -5.08 4.39
N VAL A 94 1.39 -3.87 4.90
CA VAL A 94 2.00 -2.62 4.40
C VAL A 94 3.46 -2.52 4.85
N GLY A 95 3.72 -2.77 6.14
CA GLY A 95 5.07 -2.95 6.67
C GLY A 95 6.04 -1.76 6.50
N TYR A 96 5.68 -0.53 6.87
CA TYR A 96 6.55 0.66 6.68
C TYR A 96 7.95 0.58 7.33
N GLY A 97 8.17 -0.30 8.30
CA GLY A 97 9.49 -0.53 8.90
C GLY A 97 9.99 0.53 9.88
N HIS A 98 9.25 1.63 10.11
CA HIS A 98 9.62 2.65 11.10
C HIS A 98 9.49 2.19 12.56
N SER A 99 8.77 1.09 12.80
CA SER A 99 8.64 0.47 14.12
C SER A 99 8.61 -1.04 13.95
N ALA A 100 9.57 -1.72 14.56
CA ALA A 100 9.73 -3.16 14.51
C ALA A 100 10.08 -3.70 15.90
N PRO A 101 9.63 -4.93 16.26
CA PRO A 101 9.92 -5.49 17.57
C PRO A 101 11.41 -5.80 17.70
N ASP A 102 12.07 -5.19 18.67
CA ASP A 102 13.50 -5.43 18.94
C ASP A 102 13.71 -6.71 19.77
N THR A 103 12.77 -7.06 20.64
CA THR A 103 12.87 -8.21 21.54
C THR A 103 12.63 -9.54 20.81
N ALA A 104 13.35 -10.59 21.22
CA ALA A 104 13.18 -11.93 20.65
C ALA A 104 11.73 -12.44 20.80
N ALA A 105 11.11 -12.21 21.96
CA ALA A 105 9.72 -12.56 22.22
C ALA A 105 8.74 -11.78 21.31
N GLY A 106 8.98 -10.48 21.11
CA GLY A 106 8.15 -9.66 20.22
C GLY A 106 8.24 -10.11 18.75
N LYS A 107 9.43 -10.50 18.29
CA LYS A 107 9.63 -11.08 16.94
C LYS A 107 8.89 -12.40 16.78
N LEU A 108 9.02 -13.31 17.74
CA LEU A 108 8.33 -14.60 17.70
C LEU A 108 6.81 -14.43 17.72
N PHE A 109 6.30 -13.55 18.58
CA PHE A 109 4.88 -13.20 18.62
C PHE A 109 4.43 -12.61 17.28
N CYS A 110 5.19 -11.68 16.70
CA CYS A 110 4.88 -11.08 15.40
C CYS A 110 4.78 -12.11 14.28
N MET A 111 5.66 -13.13 14.26
CA MET A 111 5.60 -14.22 13.28
C MET A 111 4.31 -15.03 13.42
N MET A 112 3.96 -15.42 14.64
CA MET A 112 2.73 -16.18 14.92
C MET A 112 1.47 -15.34 14.66
N PHE A 113 1.50 -14.07 15.01
CA PHE A 113 0.43 -13.12 14.78
C PHE A 113 0.19 -12.87 13.29
N ALA A 114 1.25 -12.72 12.49
CA ALA A 114 1.14 -12.55 11.04
C ALA A 114 0.57 -13.81 10.36
N LEU A 115 0.95 -15.01 10.81
CA LEU A 115 0.49 -16.27 10.25
C LEU A 115 -1.04 -16.40 10.26
N ALA A 116 -1.68 -16.05 11.39
CA ALA A 116 -3.14 -16.08 11.52
C ALA A 116 -3.80 -14.77 11.06
N GLY A 117 -3.15 -13.63 11.33
CA GLY A 117 -3.67 -12.30 11.05
C GLY A 117 -3.81 -11.98 9.57
N ILE A 118 -2.86 -12.42 8.73
CA ILE A 118 -2.92 -12.16 7.28
C ILE A 118 -4.15 -12.83 6.64
N PRO A 119 -4.41 -14.15 6.81
CA PRO A 119 -5.62 -14.78 6.30
C PRO A 119 -6.92 -14.14 6.83
N LEU A 120 -6.98 -13.84 8.13
CA LEU A 120 -8.17 -13.22 8.73
C LEU A 120 -8.40 -11.81 8.17
N GLY A 121 -7.34 -11.01 8.05
CA GLY A 121 -7.37 -9.69 7.44
C GLY A 121 -7.86 -9.75 5.99
N LEU A 122 -7.38 -10.74 5.21
CA LEU A 122 -7.83 -10.95 3.83
C LEU A 122 -9.33 -11.18 3.74
N VAL A 123 -9.88 -12.11 4.53
CA VAL A 123 -11.31 -12.41 4.53
C VAL A 123 -12.14 -11.20 4.98
N MET A 124 -11.64 -10.44 5.96
CA MET A 124 -12.27 -9.21 6.43
C MET A 124 -12.33 -8.16 5.31
N PHE A 125 -11.21 -7.89 4.63
CA PHE A 125 -11.15 -6.91 3.54
C PHE A 125 -12.05 -7.30 2.37
N GLN A 126 -12.12 -8.59 2.03
CA GLN A 126 -13.07 -9.07 1.03
C GLN A 126 -14.52 -8.81 1.43
N SER A 127 -14.90 -9.21 2.65
CA SER A 127 -16.27 -9.04 3.14
C SER A 127 -16.68 -7.57 3.17
N ILE A 128 -15.76 -6.67 3.53
CA ILE A 128 -15.98 -5.23 3.48
C ILE A 128 -16.09 -4.75 2.03
N GLY A 129 -15.19 -5.18 1.15
CA GLY A 129 -15.20 -4.82 -0.27
C GLY A 129 -16.50 -5.21 -0.97
N GLU A 130 -17.02 -6.42 -0.71
CA GLU A 130 -18.32 -6.88 -1.22
C GLU A 130 -19.47 -6.00 -0.72
N ARG A 131 -19.51 -5.70 0.58
CA ARG A 131 -20.54 -4.82 1.16
C ARG A 131 -20.50 -3.41 0.58
N VAL A 132 -19.30 -2.84 0.40
CA VAL A 132 -19.10 -1.54 -0.24
C VAL A 132 -19.60 -1.59 -1.68
N ASN A 133 -19.29 -2.66 -2.42
CA ASN A 133 -19.73 -2.83 -3.80
C ASN A 133 -21.26 -2.93 -3.91
N THR A 134 -21.91 -3.69 -3.02
CA THR A 134 -23.38 -3.77 -2.92
C THR A 134 -23.98 -2.41 -2.56
N PHE A 135 -23.37 -1.67 -1.63
CA PHE A 135 -23.81 -0.33 -1.25
C PHE A 135 -23.70 0.68 -2.40
N ILE A 136 -22.60 0.62 -3.18
CA ILE A 136 -22.42 1.42 -4.39
C ILE A 136 -23.51 1.08 -5.41
N ALA A 137 -23.77 -0.20 -5.67
CA ALA A 137 -24.82 -0.64 -6.59
C ALA A 137 -26.21 -0.16 -6.13
N PHE A 138 -26.49 -0.19 -4.82
CA PHE A 138 -27.72 0.37 -4.26
C PHE A 138 -27.83 1.88 -4.47
N CYS A 139 -26.76 2.63 -4.17
CA CYS A 139 -26.72 4.08 -4.38
C CYS A 139 -26.91 4.45 -5.85
N LEU A 140 -26.23 3.76 -6.77
CA LEU A 140 -26.38 3.95 -8.22
C LEU A 140 -27.82 3.70 -8.67
N ARG A 141 -28.47 2.62 -8.20
CA ARG A 141 -29.89 2.35 -8.50
C ARG A 141 -30.81 3.45 -7.99
N LYS A 142 -30.56 4.01 -6.81
CA LYS A 142 -31.37 5.09 -6.23
C LYS A 142 -31.20 6.41 -6.99
N VAL A 143 -29.97 6.73 -7.40
CA VAL A 143 -29.67 7.92 -8.21
C VAL A 143 -30.24 7.77 -9.62
N SER A 144 -30.06 6.62 -10.28
CA SER A 144 -30.66 6.34 -11.58
C SER A 144 -32.19 6.30 -11.51
N GLY A 145 -32.80 5.76 -10.45
CA GLY A 145 -34.25 5.80 -10.24
C GLY A 145 -34.82 7.21 -9.99
N SER A 146 -33.98 8.16 -9.57
CA SER A 146 -34.36 9.58 -9.45
C SER A 146 -34.23 10.34 -10.77
N ILE A 147 -33.33 9.88 -11.65
CA ILE A 147 -33.07 10.45 -12.99
C ILE A 147 -33.99 9.81 -14.05
N MET A 148 -34.47 8.58 -13.82
CA MET A 148 -35.20 7.75 -14.77
C MET A 148 -36.66 7.55 -14.36
N TRP A 149 -37.41 8.64 -14.26
CA TRP A 149 -38.88 8.60 -14.31
C TRP A 149 -39.42 8.45 -15.74
N GLN A 150 -38.55 8.38 -16.77
CA GLN A 150 -39.04 8.56 -18.14
C GLN A 150 -39.14 7.29 -19.00
N GLU A 151 -38.35 6.22 -18.85
CA GLU A 151 -38.55 5.02 -19.68
C GLU A 151 -38.14 3.69 -19.00
N ALA A 152 -38.87 2.62 -19.35
CA ALA A 152 -38.59 1.20 -19.13
C ALA A 152 -39.22 0.51 -17.89
N SER A 153 -40.54 0.62 -17.81
CA SER A 153 -41.45 -0.40 -17.27
C SER A 153 -41.50 -1.70 -18.09
N LEU A 154 -40.40 -2.21 -18.65
CA LEU A 154 -40.47 -3.21 -19.74
C LEU A 154 -39.58 -4.46 -19.67
N MET A 155 -38.94 -4.80 -18.55
CA MET A 155 -38.34 -6.15 -18.37
C MET A 155 -38.37 -6.65 -16.92
N ALA A 156 -39.54 -6.59 -16.28
CA ALA A 156 -39.82 -7.37 -15.09
C ALA A 156 -40.24 -8.78 -15.51
N LYS A 157 -39.28 -9.63 -15.87
CA LYS A 157 -39.53 -11.08 -15.97
C LYS A 157 -38.29 -11.88 -15.56
N ASP A 158 -38.54 -12.71 -14.56
CA ASP A 158 -37.70 -13.77 -14.00
C ASP A 158 -36.59 -13.37 -13.02
N ILE A 159 -36.55 -14.18 -11.96
CA ILE A 159 -35.73 -14.07 -10.77
C ILE A 159 -34.26 -14.23 -11.15
N ASN A 160 -33.62 -13.11 -11.51
CA ASN A 160 -32.17 -12.92 -11.61
C ASN A 160 -31.90 -11.41 -11.57
N ILE A 161 -32.00 -10.80 -10.39
CA ILE A 161 -31.89 -9.35 -10.18
C ILE A 161 -30.43 -8.87 -10.23
N ILE A 162 -29.76 -9.10 -11.37
CA ILE A 162 -28.52 -8.42 -11.77
C ILE A 162 -28.64 -8.08 -13.27
N GLY A 163 -29.74 -7.42 -13.66
CA GLY A 163 -29.82 -6.69 -14.92
C GLY A 163 -28.76 -5.58 -14.95
N GLU A 164 -28.07 -5.48 -16.07
CA GLU A 164 -26.71 -4.96 -16.25
C GLU A 164 -26.45 -3.53 -15.75
N VAL A 165 -26.07 -3.39 -14.49
CA VAL A 165 -25.04 -2.40 -14.15
C VAL A 165 -23.75 -2.97 -14.73
N THR A 166 -23.34 -2.53 -15.92
CA THR A 166 -22.16 -3.10 -16.60
C THR A 166 -21.00 -3.17 -15.60
N PRO A 167 -20.27 -4.29 -15.49
CA PRO A 167 -19.11 -4.41 -14.59
C PRO A 167 -18.14 -3.22 -14.72
N LYS A 168 -18.10 -2.60 -15.90
CA LYS A 168 -17.37 -1.38 -16.23
C LYS A 168 -17.81 -0.14 -15.42
N HIS A 169 -19.12 0.08 -15.21
CA HIS A 169 -19.61 1.21 -14.40
C HIS A 169 -19.27 1.04 -12.92
N LEU A 170 -19.39 -0.19 -12.42
CA LEU A 170 -19.05 -0.51 -11.04
C LEU A 170 -17.54 -0.38 -10.79
N LEU A 171 -16.72 -0.81 -11.74
CA LEU A 171 -15.28 -0.61 -11.74
C LEU A 171 -14.92 0.89 -11.79
N MET A 172 -15.58 1.67 -12.64
CA MET A 172 -15.36 3.11 -12.74
C MET A 172 -15.71 3.86 -11.44
N VAL A 173 -16.82 3.49 -10.79
CA VAL A 173 -17.25 4.10 -9.53
C VAL A 173 -16.33 3.69 -8.37
N SER A 174 -15.93 2.42 -8.29
CA SER A 174 -14.97 1.99 -7.26
C SER A 174 -13.59 2.64 -7.43
N LEU A 175 -13.10 2.79 -8.66
CA LEU A 175 -11.86 3.52 -8.96
C LEU A 175 -11.95 5.00 -8.59
N SER A 176 -13.05 5.67 -8.93
CA SER A 176 -13.23 7.09 -8.60
C SER A 176 -13.34 7.33 -7.09
N ILE A 177 -14.00 6.45 -6.34
CA ILE A 177 -13.99 6.48 -4.87
C ILE A 177 -12.57 6.26 -4.34
N GLY A 178 -11.82 5.30 -4.87
CA GLY A 178 -10.43 5.06 -4.49
C GLY A 178 -9.54 6.29 -4.71
N THR A 179 -9.64 6.91 -5.88
CA THR A 179 -8.92 8.16 -6.18
C THR A 179 -9.32 9.30 -5.23
N LEU A 180 -10.60 9.45 -4.93
CA LEU A 180 -11.08 10.46 -3.98
C LEU A 180 -10.47 10.24 -2.58
N VAL A 181 -10.42 9.00 -2.10
CA VAL A 181 -9.81 8.65 -0.81
C VAL A 181 -8.33 9.04 -0.79
N VAL A 182 -7.58 8.74 -1.85
CA VAL A 182 -6.15 9.13 -1.96
C VAL A 182 -5.99 10.65 -1.96
N LEU A 183 -6.84 11.39 -2.68
CA LEU A 183 -6.77 12.85 -2.74
C LEU A 183 -7.11 13.51 -1.40
N VAL A 184 -8.15 13.03 -0.72
CA VAL A 184 -8.51 13.50 0.63
C VAL A 184 -7.39 13.20 1.61
N GLY A 185 -6.83 11.98 1.58
CA GLY A 185 -5.67 11.61 2.39
C GLY A 185 -4.48 12.53 2.14
N THR A 186 -4.16 12.80 0.87
CA THR A 186 -3.08 13.71 0.46
C THR A 186 -3.26 15.09 1.10
N TYR A 187 -4.46 15.66 1.02
CA TYR A 187 -4.75 16.97 1.62
C TYR A 187 -4.57 16.96 3.15
N VAL A 188 -5.08 15.92 3.81
CA VAL A 188 -4.96 15.77 5.27
C VAL A 188 -3.50 15.65 5.70
N PHE A 189 -2.72 14.75 5.08
CA PHE A 189 -1.31 14.54 5.43
C PHE A 189 -0.43 15.74 5.07
N HIS A 190 -0.69 16.41 3.95
CA HIS A 190 -0.01 17.66 3.59
C HIS A 190 -0.18 18.71 4.69
N ARG A 191 -1.39 18.85 5.25
CA ARG A 191 -1.68 19.80 6.33
C ARG A 191 -1.13 19.36 7.69
N ALA A 192 -1.28 18.08 8.03
CA ALA A 192 -0.95 17.54 9.34
C ALA A 192 0.57 17.39 9.53
N GLU A 193 1.26 16.78 8.56
CA GLU A 193 2.68 16.42 8.65
C GLU A 193 3.61 17.46 8.03
N ARG A 194 3.04 18.53 7.42
CA ARG A 194 3.77 19.57 6.68
C ARG A 194 4.66 19.03 5.55
N TRP A 195 4.31 17.87 5.02
CA TRP A 195 4.96 17.29 3.84
C TRP A 195 4.61 18.06 2.58
N THR A 196 5.42 17.92 1.52
CA THR A 196 5.03 18.42 0.20
C THR A 196 3.82 17.64 -0.33
N ILE A 197 3.07 18.23 -1.26
CA ILE A 197 1.91 17.55 -1.87
C ILE A 197 2.35 16.24 -2.54
N LEU A 198 3.52 16.22 -3.16
CA LEU A 198 4.06 15.03 -3.82
C LEU A 198 4.36 13.91 -2.82
N GLU A 199 5.02 14.22 -1.70
CA GLU A 199 5.31 13.25 -0.64
C GLU A 199 4.03 12.69 0.00
N ALA A 200 3.07 13.56 0.30
CA ALA A 200 1.79 13.15 0.88
C ALA A 200 0.98 12.29 -0.08
N TYR A 201 0.99 12.62 -1.38
CA TYR A 201 0.32 11.83 -2.42
C TYR A 201 0.99 10.48 -2.60
N TYR A 202 2.32 10.47 -2.71
CA TYR A 202 3.12 9.24 -2.80
C TYR A 202 2.84 8.32 -1.60
N TYR A 203 2.87 8.86 -0.38
CA TYR A 203 2.54 8.12 0.83
C TYR A 203 1.13 7.49 0.76
N CYS A 204 0.11 8.27 0.44
CA CYS A 204 -1.27 7.77 0.35
C CYS A 204 -1.45 6.73 -0.76
N PHE A 205 -0.81 6.94 -1.90
CA PHE A 205 -0.90 6.05 -3.06
C PHE A 205 -0.31 4.68 -2.74
N ILE A 206 0.95 4.63 -2.26
CA ILE A 206 1.64 3.39 -1.92
C ILE A 206 0.88 2.62 -0.83
N SER A 207 0.42 3.32 0.21
CA SER A 207 -0.32 2.71 1.33
C SER A 207 -1.65 2.09 0.88
N SER A 208 -2.34 2.73 -0.06
CA SER A 208 -3.61 2.25 -0.61
C SER A 208 -3.42 1.08 -1.57
N GLU A 209 -2.34 1.08 -2.37
CA GLU A 209 -2.04 0.03 -3.33
C GLU A 209 -1.83 -1.34 -2.65
N PHE A 210 -1.07 -1.40 -1.55
CA PHE A 210 -0.89 -2.62 -0.76
C PHE A 210 -2.22 -3.21 -0.26
N THR A 211 -3.18 -2.33 0.07
CA THR A 211 -4.52 -2.75 0.51
C THR A 211 -5.40 -3.19 -0.67
N LEU A 212 -5.25 -2.55 -1.84
CA LEU A 212 -6.03 -2.82 -3.05
C LEU A 212 -5.59 -4.08 -3.82
N LEU A 213 -4.29 -4.37 -3.89
CA LEU A 213 -3.75 -5.57 -4.57
C LEU A 213 -4.35 -6.87 -4.00
N ARG A 214 -4.67 -6.89 -2.70
CA ARG A 214 -5.35 -8.01 -2.03
C ARG A 214 -6.81 -8.17 -2.46
N THR A 215 -7.54 -7.06 -2.62
CA THR A 215 -8.96 -7.08 -2.99
C THR A 215 -9.15 -7.54 -4.45
N GLN A 216 -8.27 -7.11 -5.35
CA GLN A 216 -8.36 -7.48 -6.77
C GLN A 216 -7.86 -8.90 -7.08
N SER A 217 -6.84 -9.40 -6.38
CA SER A 217 -6.31 -10.76 -6.62
C SER A 217 -7.39 -11.84 -6.38
N ILE A 218 -8.32 -11.60 -5.46
CA ILE A 218 -9.39 -12.56 -5.15
C ILE A 218 -10.65 -12.34 -6.00
N ALA A 219 -10.98 -11.09 -6.37
CA ALA A 219 -12.00 -10.84 -7.39
C ALA A 219 -11.65 -11.55 -8.72
N PHE A 220 -10.36 -11.56 -9.07
CA PHE A 220 -9.85 -12.30 -10.23
C PHE A 220 -9.90 -13.83 -10.01
N CYS A 221 -9.56 -14.32 -8.83
CA CYS A 221 -9.62 -15.75 -8.49
C CYS A 221 -11.06 -16.32 -8.52
N ASN A 222 -12.03 -15.57 -7.99
CA ASN A 222 -13.44 -15.94 -7.99
C ASN A 222 -14.06 -15.88 -9.41
N SER A 223 -13.52 -15.05 -10.31
CA SER A 223 -13.97 -14.98 -11.71
C SER A 223 -13.41 -16.11 -12.59
N ILE A 224 -12.44 -16.90 -12.12
CA ILE A 224 -11.88 -18.06 -12.85
C ILE A 224 -12.61 -19.36 -12.47
N HIS A 225 -13.38 -19.35 -11.38
CA HIS A 225 -14.16 -20.51 -10.90
C HIS A 225 -15.66 -20.46 -11.25
N LEU A 226 -16.06 -19.51 -12.11
CA LEU A 226 -17.38 -19.43 -12.76
C LEU A 226 -17.18 -19.49 -14.29
#